data_AF-R5FW81-F1
#
_entry.id   AF-R5FW81-F1
#
_cell.length_a   1.000
_cell.length_b   1.000
_cell.length_c   1.000
_cell.angle_alpha   90.00
_cell.angle_beta   90.00
_cell.angle_gamma   90.00
#
_symmetry.space_group_name_H-M   'P 1'
#
loop_
_entity.id
_entity.type
_entity.pdbx_description
1 polymer ?
#
loop_
_entity_poly.entity_id
_entity_poly.type
_entity_poly.pdbx_seq_one_letter_code
_entity_poly.pdbx_strand_id
1 'polypeptide(L)'
;MINGGSASASEIVAGALQDLDRAVIVGSKSFGKGLVQTTLPTPYDGILKLTTSRYYIPSGRCIQQLDYSHRNPDGSVASVPDSLTNVFHTAGGREVRDGGGIRPDVEIEGEMMDAITIALSNQGRIFQFANQLFLEHPQAKELQDIVISDEEVARFIGELKGEDFEFGEMSLEMLKSVEQVAKFEGYEEVSKEAFATLRKALTPSIDQAFAKSRDQIVRLLQGSLAQHYFGQEGQFAITLQDDPTMQGAMDILSTPKRYHDILRKSSLR
;
A
#
# COMPACT_ATOMS: atom_id res chain seq x y z
N MET A 1 -0.74 -12.64 5.91
CA MET A 1 -1.11 -11.22 5.89
C MET A 1 -1.26 -10.78 4.45
N ILE A 2 -2.23 -9.93 4.12
CA ILE A 2 -2.44 -9.34 2.80
C ILE A 2 -2.77 -7.85 2.94
N ASN A 3 -2.60 -7.10 1.86
CA ASN A 3 -2.99 -5.69 1.75
C ASN A 3 -3.27 -5.32 0.29
N GLY A 4 -3.60 -4.06 0.02
CA GLY A 4 -3.87 -3.56 -1.34
C GLY A 4 -2.72 -3.72 -2.35
N GLY A 5 -1.48 -3.98 -1.90
CA GLY A 5 -0.34 -4.32 -2.76
C GLY A 5 -0.23 -5.81 -3.09
N SER A 6 -0.96 -6.67 -2.40
CA SER A 6 -0.99 -8.10 -2.65
C SER A 6 -1.76 -8.38 -3.95
N ALA A 7 -1.06 -8.86 -4.98
CA ALA A 7 -1.61 -9.03 -6.32
C ALA A 7 -1.17 -10.34 -6.99
N SER A 8 -1.95 -10.84 -7.94
CA SER A 8 -1.57 -11.97 -8.82
C SER A 8 -1.31 -13.26 -8.03
N ALA A 9 -0.13 -13.89 -8.17
CA ALA A 9 0.19 -15.16 -7.53
C ALA A 9 -0.03 -15.16 -6.01
N SER A 10 0.25 -14.05 -5.31
CA SER A 10 0.01 -13.93 -3.87
C SER A 10 -1.48 -14.03 -3.52
N GLU A 11 -2.37 -13.55 -4.40
CA GLU A 11 -3.82 -13.66 -4.21
C GLU A 11 -4.32 -15.07 -4.46
N ILE A 12 -3.73 -15.78 -5.42
CA ILE A 12 -4.04 -17.20 -5.67
C ILE A 12 -3.68 -18.03 -4.43
N VAL A 13 -2.48 -17.80 -3.87
CA VAL A 13 -2.02 -18.53 -2.68
C VAL A 13 -2.89 -18.18 -1.46
N ALA A 14 -3.07 -16.89 -1.16
CA ALA A 14 -3.88 -16.47 -0.02
C ALA A 14 -5.34 -16.95 -0.15
N GLY A 15 -5.94 -16.79 -1.33
CA GLY A 15 -7.30 -17.23 -1.63
C GLY A 15 -7.47 -18.73 -1.55
N ALA A 16 -6.52 -19.52 -2.06
CA ALA A 16 -6.57 -20.98 -1.96
C ALA A 16 -6.45 -21.48 -0.52
N LEU A 17 -5.57 -20.87 0.29
CA LEU A 17 -5.46 -21.19 1.71
C LEU A 17 -6.73 -20.83 2.48
N GLN A 18 -7.36 -19.69 2.15
CA GLN A 18 -8.64 -19.27 2.73
C GLN A 18 -9.77 -20.22 2.34
N ASP A 19 -9.92 -20.49 1.04
CA ASP A 19 -10.98 -21.33 0.47
C ASP A 19 -10.91 -22.77 0.98
N LEU A 20 -9.72 -23.27 1.29
CA LEU A 20 -9.51 -24.62 1.83
C LEU A 20 -9.50 -24.66 3.37
N ASP A 21 -9.74 -23.53 4.05
CA ASP A 21 -9.64 -23.39 5.51
C ASP A 21 -8.30 -23.89 6.07
N ARG A 22 -7.22 -23.62 5.33
CA ARG A 22 -5.85 -23.99 5.72
C ARG A 22 -5.07 -22.86 6.35
N ALA A 23 -5.54 -21.62 6.21
CA ALA A 23 -4.98 -20.47 6.90
C ALA A 23 -6.06 -19.43 7.21
N VAL A 24 -5.83 -18.66 8.27
CA VAL A 24 -6.53 -17.40 8.52
C VAL A 24 -5.82 -16.28 7.77
N ILE A 25 -6.56 -15.55 6.94
CA ILE A 25 -6.07 -14.39 6.20
C ILE A 25 -6.34 -13.12 7.01
N VAL A 26 -5.32 -12.29 7.19
CA VAL A 26 -5.39 -11.04 7.98
C VAL A 26 -4.84 -9.86 7.21
N GLY A 27 -5.33 -8.65 7.50
CA GLY A 27 -4.86 -7.39 6.93
C GLY A 27 -5.98 -6.65 6.20
N SER A 28 -5.72 -6.13 5.00
CA SER A 28 -6.71 -5.42 4.19
C SER A 28 -6.93 -6.10 2.84
N LYS A 29 -8.04 -5.76 2.19
CA LYS A 29 -8.43 -6.33 0.88
C LYS A 29 -7.28 -6.25 -0.13
N SER A 30 -7.04 -7.34 -0.86
CA SER A 30 -5.99 -7.41 -1.88
C SER A 30 -6.35 -6.64 -3.17
N PHE A 31 -5.42 -6.59 -4.11
CA PHE A 31 -5.53 -5.76 -5.32
C PHE A 31 -6.65 -6.19 -6.29
N GLY A 32 -6.93 -7.48 -6.42
CA GLY A 32 -7.91 -8.02 -7.36
C GLY A 32 -7.37 -8.25 -8.79
N LYS A 33 -6.11 -8.65 -8.93
CA LYS A 33 -5.49 -8.96 -10.23
C LYS A 33 -5.56 -10.46 -10.53
N GLY A 34 -6.65 -10.86 -11.16
CA GLY A 34 -6.97 -12.26 -11.50
C GLY A 34 -6.82 -12.62 -12.97
N LEU A 35 -6.01 -11.92 -13.78
CA LEU A 35 -5.87 -12.15 -15.22
C LEU A 35 -4.55 -12.79 -15.62
N VAL A 36 -4.60 -13.68 -16.62
CA VAL A 36 -3.43 -14.25 -17.29
C VAL A 36 -3.20 -13.55 -18.61
N GLN A 37 -1.97 -13.14 -18.89
CA GLN A 37 -1.59 -12.50 -20.13
C GLN A 37 -0.46 -13.26 -20.83
N THR A 38 -0.56 -13.36 -22.15
CA THR A 38 0.47 -13.93 -23.03
C THR A 38 0.96 -12.84 -23.98
N THR A 39 2.26 -12.82 -24.27
CA THR A 39 2.87 -11.92 -25.25
C THR A 39 2.91 -12.58 -26.62
N LEU A 40 2.41 -11.89 -27.64
CA LEU A 40 2.48 -12.30 -29.03
C LEU A 40 3.35 -11.28 -29.80
N PRO A 41 4.37 -11.73 -30.55
CA PRO A 41 5.16 -10.81 -31.36
C PRO A 41 4.30 -10.23 -32.49
N THR A 42 4.58 -8.99 -32.88
CA THR A 42 3.99 -8.32 -34.04
C THR A 42 5.09 -7.91 -35.03
N PRO A 43 4.76 -7.57 -36.29
CA PRO A 43 5.72 -6.97 -37.20
C PRO A 43 6.39 -5.73 -36.58
N TYR A 44 7.62 -5.43 -37.03
CA TYR A 44 8.44 -4.30 -36.57
C TYR A 44 8.81 -4.35 -35.07
N ASP A 45 9.13 -5.55 -34.56
CA ASP A 45 9.59 -5.78 -33.17
C ASP A 45 8.61 -5.31 -32.08
N GLY A 46 7.32 -5.15 -32.41
CA GLY A 46 6.27 -4.89 -31.45
C GLY A 46 5.84 -6.15 -30.69
N ILE A 47 5.17 -5.94 -29.54
CA ILE A 47 4.63 -7.02 -28.71
C ILE A 47 3.18 -6.69 -28.34
N LEU A 48 2.26 -7.60 -28.69
CA LEU A 48 0.88 -7.60 -28.23
C LEU A 48 0.77 -8.36 -26.91
N LYS A 49 0.30 -7.71 -25.85
CA LYS A 49 -0.07 -8.37 -24.58
C LYS A 49 -1.55 -8.74 -24.63
N LEU A 50 -1.84 -10.03 -24.77
CA LEU A 50 -3.20 -10.55 -24.87
C LEU A 50 -3.61 -11.22 -23.56
N THR A 51 -4.72 -10.78 -22.97
CA THR A 51 -5.33 -11.49 -21.84
C THR A 51 -6.06 -12.74 -22.35
N THR A 52 -5.68 -13.91 -21.83
CA THR A 52 -6.15 -15.20 -22.34
C THR A 52 -7.01 -15.97 -21.34
N SER A 53 -6.91 -15.67 -20.04
CA SER A 53 -7.62 -16.42 -19.00
C SER A 53 -7.84 -15.60 -17.72
N ARG A 54 -8.70 -16.13 -16.85
CA ARG A 54 -8.98 -15.63 -15.50
C ARG A 54 -8.63 -16.70 -14.46
N TYR A 55 -8.18 -16.27 -13.28
CA TYR A 55 -7.94 -17.16 -12.15
C TYR A 55 -9.21 -17.36 -11.32
N TYR A 56 -9.56 -18.63 -11.15
CA TYR A 56 -10.58 -19.11 -10.22
C TYR A 56 -9.89 -19.94 -9.13
N ILE A 57 -10.24 -19.67 -7.87
CA ILE A 57 -9.68 -20.35 -6.68
C ILE A 57 -10.62 -21.46 -6.20
N PRO A 58 -10.22 -22.36 -5.27
CA PRO A 58 -10.90 -23.63 -5.01
C PRO A 58 -12.40 -23.56 -4.72
N SER A 59 -12.91 -22.47 -4.13
CA SER A 59 -14.36 -22.28 -3.93
C SER A 59 -15.14 -22.04 -5.22
N GLY A 60 -14.46 -21.82 -6.35
CA GLY A 60 -15.02 -21.47 -7.64
C GLY A 60 -15.14 -19.96 -7.88
N ARG A 61 -14.71 -19.12 -6.93
CA ARG A 61 -14.79 -17.65 -7.06
C ARG A 61 -13.66 -17.08 -7.92
N CYS A 62 -13.94 -15.98 -8.63
CA CYS A 62 -12.96 -15.26 -9.43
C CYS A 62 -12.29 -14.16 -8.60
N ILE A 63 -10.96 -14.03 -8.72
CA ILE A 63 -10.18 -12.99 -8.01
C ILE A 63 -10.38 -11.60 -8.65
N GLN A 64 -10.59 -11.56 -9.96
CA GLN A 64 -10.53 -10.34 -10.76
C GLN A 64 -11.57 -9.29 -10.31
N GLN A 65 -11.09 -8.09 -9.96
CA GLN A 65 -11.96 -6.98 -9.51
C GLN A 65 -12.60 -6.20 -10.67
N LEU A 66 -11.81 -5.84 -11.67
CA LEU A 66 -12.28 -5.00 -12.78
C LEU A 66 -13.03 -5.83 -13.82
N ASP A 67 -14.21 -5.37 -14.20
CA ASP A 67 -15.03 -5.99 -15.24
C ASP A 67 -14.71 -5.42 -16.63
N TYR A 68 -13.77 -6.07 -17.31
CA TYR A 68 -13.43 -5.71 -18.70
C TYR A 68 -14.47 -6.14 -19.74
N SER A 69 -15.44 -6.98 -19.35
CA SER A 69 -16.48 -7.49 -20.25
C SER A 69 -17.66 -6.52 -20.37
N HIS A 70 -17.94 -5.73 -19.34
CA HIS A 70 -19.01 -4.73 -19.35
C HIS A 70 -18.45 -3.34 -19.05
N ARG A 71 -18.06 -2.63 -20.11
CA ARG A 71 -17.58 -1.25 -20.01
C ARG A 71 -18.75 -0.28 -19.78
N ASN A 72 -18.46 0.80 -19.09
CA ASN A 72 -19.38 1.94 -18.98
C ASN A 72 -19.63 2.59 -20.36
N PRO A 73 -20.71 3.39 -20.52
CA PRO A 73 -21.01 4.08 -21.78
C PRO A 73 -19.88 5.00 -22.28
N ASP A 74 -19.05 5.52 -21.37
CA ASP A 74 -17.88 6.34 -21.67
C ASP A 74 -16.62 5.52 -22.01
N GLY A 75 -16.74 4.19 -22.04
CA GLY A 75 -15.65 3.24 -22.33
C GLY A 75 -14.76 2.91 -21.13
N SER A 76 -14.98 3.53 -19.97
CA SER A 76 -14.24 3.23 -18.74
C SER A 76 -14.58 1.83 -18.19
N VAL A 77 -13.67 1.28 -17.40
CA VAL A 77 -13.81 -0.04 -16.77
C VAL A 77 -14.07 0.19 -15.28
N ALA A 78 -15.17 -0.36 -14.78
CA ALA A 78 -15.53 -0.28 -13.37
C ALA A 78 -15.25 -1.60 -12.64
N SER A 79 -15.04 -1.50 -11.33
CA SER A 79 -15.12 -2.66 -10.45
C SER A 79 -16.57 -3.03 -10.21
N VAL A 80 -16.85 -4.33 -10.04
CA VAL A 80 -18.17 -4.78 -9.59
C VAL A 80 -18.38 -4.29 -8.15
N PRO A 81 -19.45 -3.52 -7.87
CA PRO A 81 -19.79 -3.13 -6.50
C PRO A 81 -19.98 -4.35 -5.60
N ASP A 82 -19.59 -4.24 -4.33
CA ASP A 82 -19.66 -5.36 -3.38
C ASP A 82 -21.08 -5.96 -3.27
N SER A 83 -22.11 -5.13 -3.38
CA SER A 83 -23.52 -5.56 -3.37
C SER A 83 -23.91 -6.47 -4.55
N LEU A 84 -23.12 -6.45 -5.63
CA LEU A 84 -23.34 -7.23 -6.85
C LEU A 84 -22.37 -8.43 -6.97
N THR A 85 -21.54 -8.67 -5.96
CA THR A 85 -20.67 -9.86 -5.91
C THR A 85 -21.46 -11.12 -5.53
N ASN A 86 -20.99 -12.27 -5.99
CA ASN A 86 -21.60 -13.57 -5.72
C ASN A 86 -21.03 -14.19 -4.44
N VAL A 87 -21.88 -14.91 -3.71
CA VAL A 87 -21.47 -15.66 -2.52
C VAL A 87 -21.00 -17.06 -2.91
N PHE A 88 -19.83 -17.42 -2.41
CA PHE A 88 -19.19 -18.72 -2.49
C PHE A 88 -18.92 -19.22 -1.08
N HIS A 89 -18.44 -20.47 -0.97
CA HIS A 89 -18.16 -21.07 0.32
C HIS A 89 -16.79 -21.72 0.35
N THR A 90 -16.10 -21.57 1.48
CA THR A 90 -14.88 -22.33 1.77
C THR A 90 -15.22 -23.82 1.97
N ALA A 91 -14.22 -24.70 2.02
CA ALA A 91 -14.38 -26.14 2.25
C ALA A 91 -15.10 -26.46 3.58
N GLY A 92 -14.86 -25.65 4.60
CA GLY A 92 -15.53 -25.65 5.91
C GLY A 92 -16.87 -24.90 5.93
N GLY A 93 -17.28 -24.30 4.80
CA GLY A 93 -18.60 -23.70 4.61
C GLY A 93 -18.74 -22.26 5.10
N ARG A 94 -17.64 -21.51 5.27
CA ARG A 94 -17.67 -20.06 5.55
C ARG A 94 -18.00 -19.29 4.27
N GLU A 95 -18.74 -18.21 4.38
CA GLU A 95 -19.04 -17.36 3.23
C GLU A 95 -17.80 -16.60 2.76
N VAL A 96 -17.56 -16.60 1.46
CA VAL A 96 -16.54 -15.80 0.77
C VAL A 96 -17.14 -15.22 -0.51
N ARG A 97 -16.60 -14.12 -1.03
CA ARG A 97 -17.15 -13.41 -2.20
C ARG A 97 -16.10 -13.25 -3.31
N ASP A 98 -16.58 -13.13 -4.55
CA ASP A 98 -15.77 -12.79 -5.73
C ASP A 98 -15.65 -11.26 -5.95
N GLY A 99 -15.04 -10.86 -7.06
CA GLY A 99 -15.23 -9.53 -7.65
C GLY A 99 -14.44 -8.37 -7.02
N GLY A 100 -13.50 -8.65 -6.10
CA GLY A 100 -12.77 -7.61 -5.40
C GLY A 100 -11.40 -8.01 -4.85
N GLY A 101 -10.79 -9.06 -5.40
CA GLY A 101 -9.62 -9.70 -4.78
C GLY A 101 -10.00 -10.59 -3.59
N ILE A 102 -9.02 -10.84 -2.73
CA ILE A 102 -9.16 -11.61 -1.49
C ILE A 102 -9.48 -10.63 -0.36
N ARG A 103 -10.66 -10.83 0.24
CA ARG A 103 -11.03 -10.18 1.51
C ARG A 103 -10.45 -11.01 2.67
N PRO A 104 -9.80 -10.36 3.65
CA PRO A 104 -9.25 -11.07 4.80
C PRO A 104 -10.36 -11.65 5.69
N ASP A 105 -10.05 -12.70 6.44
CA ASP A 105 -10.92 -13.25 7.48
C ASP A 105 -10.97 -12.32 8.71
N VAL A 106 -9.85 -11.64 8.99
CA VAL A 106 -9.76 -10.60 10.02
C VAL A 106 -9.20 -9.34 9.38
N GLU A 107 -10.07 -8.34 9.25
CA GLU A 107 -9.68 -7.04 8.72
C GLU A 107 -8.90 -6.25 9.77
N ILE A 108 -7.72 -5.81 9.37
CA ILE A 108 -6.84 -4.94 10.15
C ILE A 108 -6.34 -3.88 9.17
N GLU A 109 -6.69 -2.63 9.43
CA GLU A 109 -6.16 -1.51 8.67
C GLU A 109 -4.68 -1.34 9.02
N GLY A 110 -3.82 -1.44 8.01
CA GLY A 110 -2.40 -1.15 8.16
C GLY A 110 -2.15 0.35 8.33
N GLU A 111 -0.95 0.69 8.80
CA GLU A 111 -0.53 2.09 8.84
C GLU A 111 -0.43 2.64 7.42
N MET A 112 -1.19 3.71 7.12
CA MET A 112 -1.07 4.40 5.85
C MET A 112 0.21 5.26 5.84
N MET A 113 0.95 5.22 4.73
CA MET A 113 2.08 6.10 4.55
C MET A 113 1.61 7.51 4.20
N ASP A 114 2.11 8.50 4.93
CA ASP A 114 1.88 9.90 4.60
C ASP A 114 2.62 10.30 3.30
N ALA A 115 2.15 11.36 2.63
CA ALA A 115 2.68 11.79 1.34
C ALA A 115 4.19 12.06 1.36
N ILE A 116 4.70 12.63 2.46
CA ILE A 116 6.14 12.83 2.66
C ILE A 116 6.88 11.50 2.73
N THR A 117 6.37 10.51 3.48
CA THR A 117 6.98 9.19 3.64
C THR A 117 7.06 8.44 2.31
N ILE A 118 6.00 8.53 1.49
CA ILE A 118 5.98 7.98 0.13
C ILE A 118 7.05 8.65 -0.73
N ALA A 119 7.11 9.99 -0.72
CA ALA A 119 8.10 10.73 -1.50
C ALA A 119 9.54 10.41 -1.09
N LEU A 120 9.83 10.37 0.21
CA LEU A 120 11.13 10.00 0.76
C LEU A 120 11.57 8.60 0.31
N SER A 121 10.63 7.65 0.27
CA SER A 121 10.90 6.27 -0.19
C SER A 121 11.14 6.20 -1.69
N ASN A 122 10.26 6.81 -2.49
CA ASN A 122 10.34 6.79 -3.95
C ASN A 122 11.58 7.52 -4.49
N GLN A 123 11.98 8.60 -3.85
CA GLN A 123 13.18 9.37 -4.22
C GLN A 123 14.46 8.83 -3.57
N GLY A 124 14.37 7.73 -2.81
CA GLY A 124 15.52 7.08 -2.19
C GLY A 124 16.19 7.86 -1.06
N ARG A 125 15.54 8.91 -0.51
CA ARG A 125 16.11 9.78 0.52
C ARG A 125 16.39 9.04 1.83
N ILE A 126 15.50 8.14 2.24
CA ILE A 126 15.69 7.26 3.40
C ILE A 126 16.96 6.42 3.24
N PHE A 127 17.09 5.78 2.08
CA PHE A 127 18.23 4.91 1.78
C PHE A 127 19.54 5.69 1.71
N GLN A 128 19.55 6.84 1.04
CA GLN A 128 20.72 7.70 0.92
C GLN A 128 21.23 8.14 2.31
N PHE A 129 20.35 8.62 3.18
CA PHE A 129 20.73 9.04 4.52
C PHE A 129 21.19 7.86 5.40
N ALA A 130 20.52 6.72 5.32
CA ALA A 130 20.94 5.51 6.04
C ALA A 130 22.34 5.02 5.60
N ASN A 131 22.70 5.16 4.32
CA ASN A 131 24.06 4.87 3.84
C ASN A 131 25.09 5.81 4.47
N GLN A 132 24.80 7.10 4.59
CA GLN A 132 25.72 8.05 5.22
C GLN A 132 25.93 7.69 6.69
N LEU A 133 24.87 7.41 7.44
CA LEU A 133 24.95 6.95 8.82
C LEU A 133 25.77 5.67 8.94
N PHE A 134 25.55 4.69 8.06
CA PHE A 134 26.31 3.44 8.06
C PHE A 134 27.83 3.66 7.88
N LEU A 135 28.24 4.68 7.12
CA LEU A 135 29.66 5.01 6.92
C LEU A 135 30.29 5.74 8.11
N GLU A 136 29.49 6.46 8.89
CA GLU A 136 29.92 7.28 10.02
C GLU A 136 29.89 6.51 11.36
N HIS A 137 28.95 5.57 11.50
CA HIS A 137 28.72 4.85 12.75
C HIS A 137 29.57 3.58 12.87
N PRO A 138 30.03 3.25 14.09
CA PRO A 138 30.60 1.94 14.37
C PRO A 138 29.64 0.81 13.97
N GLN A 139 30.16 -0.40 13.71
CA GLN A 139 29.31 -1.56 13.46
C GLN A 139 28.37 -1.83 14.64
N ALA A 140 27.06 -1.73 14.39
CA ALA A 140 26.03 -2.22 15.28
C ALA A 140 26.17 -3.74 15.43
N LYS A 141 26.04 -4.25 16.67
CA LYS A 141 26.16 -5.69 16.96
C LYS A 141 24.80 -6.34 17.12
N GLU A 142 23.84 -5.57 17.63
CA GLU A 142 22.49 -6.01 17.92
C GLU A 142 21.46 -5.03 17.36
N LEU A 143 20.22 -5.48 17.11
CA LEU A 143 19.15 -4.64 16.56
C LEU A 143 18.82 -3.44 17.46
N GLN A 144 18.96 -3.60 18.78
CA GLN A 144 18.76 -2.52 19.75
C GLN A 144 19.78 -1.39 19.64
N ASP A 145 20.91 -1.62 18.97
CA ASP A 145 21.93 -0.60 18.71
C ASP A 145 21.50 0.34 17.55
N ILE A 146 20.44 -0.01 16.80
CA ILE A 146 19.94 0.78 15.68
C ILE A 146 19.06 1.92 16.21
N VAL A 147 19.73 2.99 16.63
CA VAL A 147 19.10 4.22 17.11
C VAL A 147 19.41 5.36 16.15
N ILE A 148 18.39 6.16 15.82
CA ILE A 148 18.57 7.42 15.10
C ILE A 148 18.38 8.54 16.11
N SER A 149 19.44 9.33 16.35
CA SER A 149 19.42 10.43 17.33
C SER A 149 18.57 11.61 16.85
N ASP A 150 18.16 12.48 17.78
CA ASP A 150 17.44 13.71 17.41
C ASP A 150 18.31 14.65 16.56
N GLU A 151 19.63 14.64 16.78
CA GLU A 151 20.59 15.37 15.96
C GLU A 151 20.67 14.84 14.53
N GLU A 152 20.67 13.52 14.34
CA GLU A 152 20.64 12.89 13.01
C GLU A 152 19.30 13.15 12.31
N VAL A 153 18.19 13.12 13.04
CA VAL A 153 16.88 13.51 12.51
C VAL A 153 16.90 14.97 12.04
N ALA A 154 17.43 15.88 12.85
CA ALA A 154 17.54 17.29 12.48
C ALA A 154 18.45 17.50 11.26
N ARG A 155 19.55 16.74 11.16
CA ARG A 155 20.44 16.73 9.99
C ARG A 155 19.70 16.27 8.74
N PHE A 156 18.97 15.16 8.82
CA PHE A 156 18.16 14.64 7.70
C PHE A 156 17.14 15.67 7.21
N ILE A 157 16.40 16.32 8.11
CA ILE A 157 15.47 17.40 7.75
C ILE A 157 16.21 18.57 7.07
N GLY A 158 17.39 18.91 7.57
CA GLY A 158 18.24 19.95 6.99
C GLY A 158 18.67 19.63 5.55
N GLU A 159 19.08 18.39 5.28
CA GLU A 159 19.46 17.92 3.94
C GLU A 159 18.29 18.01 2.96
N LEU A 160 17.10 17.56 3.38
CA LEU A 160 15.90 17.64 2.55
C LEU A 160 15.54 19.09 2.16
N LYS A 161 15.85 20.07 3.01
CA LYS A 161 15.63 21.50 2.69
C LYS A 161 16.70 22.11 1.79
N GLY A 162 17.90 21.53 1.80
CA GLY A 162 19.02 21.98 0.98
C GLY A 162 19.05 21.38 -0.43
N GLU A 163 18.29 20.31 -0.65
CA GLU A 163 18.22 19.57 -1.90
C GLU A 163 16.89 19.80 -2.65
N ASP A 164 16.83 19.27 -3.87
CA ASP A 164 15.62 19.21 -4.68
C ASP A 164 14.70 18.07 -4.17
N PHE A 165 14.01 18.30 -3.06
CA PHE A 165 13.03 17.38 -2.48
C PHE A 165 11.62 17.97 -2.55
N GLU A 166 10.78 17.34 -3.37
CA GLU A 166 9.38 17.73 -3.56
C GLU A 166 8.44 16.60 -3.09
N PHE A 167 7.29 16.97 -2.51
CA PHE A 167 6.25 16.04 -2.11
C PHE A 167 4.89 16.74 -2.04
N GLY A 168 3.78 16.01 -2.20
CA GLY A 168 2.44 16.58 -1.95
C GLY A 168 1.88 17.53 -3.01
N GLU A 169 2.49 17.59 -4.20
CA GLU A 169 2.15 18.55 -5.27
C GLU A 169 0.81 18.28 -6.00
N MET A 170 0.20 17.10 -5.82
CA MET A 170 -0.98 16.70 -6.59
C MET A 170 -2.15 17.67 -6.45
N SER A 171 -2.41 18.16 -5.24
CA SER A 171 -3.48 19.13 -4.99
C SER A 171 -3.19 20.48 -5.64
N LEU A 172 -1.92 20.90 -5.69
CA LEU A 172 -1.48 22.14 -6.33
C LEU A 172 -1.57 22.06 -7.85
N GLU A 173 -1.22 20.92 -8.46
CA GLU A 173 -1.39 20.70 -9.90
C GLU A 173 -2.87 20.65 -10.32
N MET A 174 -3.74 20.06 -9.48
CA MET A 174 -5.19 20.13 -9.69
C MET A 174 -5.69 21.58 -9.55
N LEU A 175 -5.23 22.31 -8.53
CA LEU A 175 -5.59 23.72 -8.33
C LEU A 175 -5.22 24.58 -9.54
N LYS A 176 -4.01 24.38 -10.09
CA LYS A 176 -3.54 25.05 -11.31
C LYS A 176 -4.42 24.76 -12.52
N SER A 177 -4.92 23.54 -12.66
CA SER A 177 -5.88 23.18 -13.71
C SER A 177 -7.19 23.95 -13.55
N VAL A 178 -7.69 24.06 -12.31
CA VAL A 178 -8.91 24.83 -12.00
C VAL A 178 -8.71 26.32 -12.26
N GLU A 179 -7.55 26.89 -11.89
CA GLU A 179 -7.20 28.29 -12.18
C GLU A 179 -7.21 28.57 -13.70
N GLN A 180 -6.68 27.66 -14.52
CA GLN A 180 -6.67 27.79 -15.97
C GLN A 180 -8.09 27.78 -16.57
N VAL A 181 -8.96 26.89 -16.09
CA VAL A 181 -10.36 26.83 -16.51
C VAL A 181 -11.11 28.09 -16.07
N ALA A 182 -10.95 28.52 -14.83
CA ALA A 182 -11.57 29.74 -14.30
C ALA A 182 -11.17 30.98 -15.11
N LYS A 183 -9.90 31.06 -15.54
CA LYS A 183 -9.42 32.12 -16.43
C LYS A 183 -10.12 32.09 -17.79
N PHE A 184 -10.22 30.91 -18.41
CA PHE A 184 -10.91 30.73 -19.69
C PHE A 184 -12.40 31.11 -19.60
N GLU A 185 -13.05 30.77 -18.49
CA GLU A 185 -14.47 31.07 -18.23
C GLU A 185 -14.72 32.52 -17.78
N GLY A 186 -13.67 33.33 -17.58
CA GLY A 186 -13.79 34.75 -17.21
C GLY A 186 -13.93 35.02 -15.71
N TYR A 187 -13.60 34.05 -14.85
CA TYR A 187 -13.66 34.16 -13.39
C TYR A 187 -12.34 34.61 -12.72
N GLU A 188 -11.28 34.93 -13.49
CA GLU A 188 -9.93 35.22 -12.97
C GLU A 188 -9.93 36.28 -11.85
N GLU A 189 -10.54 37.45 -12.08
CA GLU A 189 -10.50 38.55 -11.12
C GLU A 189 -11.28 38.26 -9.83
N VAL A 190 -12.44 37.60 -9.92
CA VAL A 190 -13.29 37.31 -8.75
C VAL A 190 -12.76 36.15 -7.90
N SER A 191 -11.95 35.26 -8.49
CA SER A 191 -11.44 34.05 -7.83
C SER A 191 -10.00 34.18 -7.35
N LYS A 192 -9.28 35.23 -7.76
CA LYS A 192 -7.85 35.46 -7.48
C LYS A 192 -7.45 35.28 -6.02
N GLU A 193 -8.18 35.92 -5.10
CA GLU A 193 -7.87 35.84 -3.65
C GLU A 193 -8.12 34.45 -3.07
N ALA A 194 -9.20 33.78 -3.53
CA ALA A 194 -9.52 32.42 -3.11
C ALA A 194 -8.45 31.44 -3.57
N PHE A 195 -7.98 31.55 -4.82
CA PHE A 195 -6.89 30.72 -5.34
C PHE A 195 -5.56 30.98 -4.63
N ALA A 196 -5.21 32.24 -4.35
CA ALA A 196 -4.02 32.56 -3.56
C ALA A 196 -4.08 31.94 -2.15
N THR A 197 -5.26 31.96 -1.52
CA THR A 197 -5.49 31.37 -0.19
C THR A 197 -5.36 29.85 -0.24
N LEU A 198 -6.01 29.18 -1.19
CA LEU A 198 -5.93 27.74 -1.37
C LEU A 198 -4.51 27.27 -1.68
N ARG A 199 -3.80 27.98 -2.57
CA ARG A 199 -2.40 27.68 -2.89
C ARG A 199 -1.53 27.70 -1.65
N LYS A 200 -1.64 28.74 -0.81
CA LYS A 200 -0.89 28.84 0.44
C LYS A 200 -1.25 27.70 1.40
N ALA A 201 -2.54 27.37 1.54
CA ALA A 201 -3.00 26.30 2.44
C ALA A 201 -2.57 24.90 1.98
N LEU A 202 -2.45 24.68 0.67
CA LEU A 202 -2.05 23.42 0.06
C LEU A 202 -0.53 23.32 -0.16
N THR A 203 0.24 24.39 0.13
CA THR A 203 1.70 24.36 -0.01
C THR A 203 2.29 23.43 1.04
N PRO A 204 2.97 22.35 0.65
CA PRO A 204 3.53 21.39 1.58
C PRO A 204 4.66 22.03 2.40
N SER A 205 4.71 21.71 3.70
CA SER A 205 5.79 22.12 4.60
C SER A 205 6.52 20.88 5.09
N ILE A 206 7.82 20.78 4.82
CA ILE A 206 8.67 19.68 5.31
C ILE A 206 8.56 19.58 6.83
N ASP A 207 8.66 20.70 7.55
CA ASP A 207 8.63 20.73 9.02
C ASP A 207 7.32 20.18 9.58
N GLN A 208 6.17 20.63 9.05
CA GLN A 208 4.85 20.17 9.51
C GLN A 208 4.62 18.69 9.17
N ALA A 209 4.97 18.29 7.94
CA ALA A 209 4.79 16.93 7.48
C ALA A 209 5.69 15.95 8.25
N PHE A 210 6.93 16.34 8.53
CA PHE A 210 7.85 15.55 9.34
C PHE A 210 7.38 15.46 10.79
N ALA A 211 6.94 16.56 11.41
CA ALA A 211 6.41 16.54 12.78
C ALA A 211 5.22 15.58 12.92
N LYS A 212 4.34 15.52 11.91
CA LYS A 212 3.22 14.58 11.87
C LYS A 212 3.66 13.13 11.69
N SER A 213 4.66 12.89 10.84
CA SER A 213 5.06 11.55 10.38
C SER A 213 6.36 11.06 11.02
N ARG A 214 6.82 11.70 12.10
CA ARG A 214 8.17 11.52 12.66
C ARG A 214 8.46 10.05 12.95
N ASP A 215 7.56 9.39 13.66
CA ASP A 215 7.79 8.01 14.10
C ASP A 215 7.87 7.05 12.90
N GLN A 216 7.04 7.25 11.89
CA GLN A 216 7.09 6.48 10.65
C GLN A 216 8.40 6.71 9.89
N ILE A 217 8.85 7.97 9.75
CA ILE A 217 10.09 8.30 9.06
C ILE A 217 11.31 7.76 9.79
N VAL A 218 11.37 7.92 11.12
CA VAL A 218 12.45 7.39 11.95
C VAL A 218 12.51 5.86 11.86
N ARG A 219 11.37 5.18 11.92
CA ARG A 219 11.29 3.72 11.76
C ARG A 219 11.81 3.27 10.40
N LEU A 220 11.54 4.01 9.32
CA LEU A 220 12.07 3.71 8.00
C LEU A 220 13.58 3.95 7.90
N LEU A 221 14.10 5.01 8.50
CA LEU A 221 15.54 5.26 8.61
C LEU A 221 16.23 4.14 9.38
N GLN A 222 15.70 3.76 10.55
CA GLN A 222 16.19 2.63 11.33
C GLN A 222 16.13 1.33 10.54
N GLY A 223 15.02 1.05 9.85
CA GLY A 223 14.89 -0.14 9.02
C GLY A 223 15.92 -0.19 7.90
N SER A 224 16.13 0.93 7.20
CA SER A 224 17.14 1.03 6.15
C SER A 224 18.56 0.90 6.70
N LEU A 225 18.84 1.45 7.89
CA LEU A 225 20.14 1.31 8.55
C LEU A 225 20.38 -0.15 9.03
N ALA A 226 19.37 -0.77 9.64
CA ALA A 226 19.40 -2.17 10.04
C ALA A 226 19.63 -3.10 8.84
N GLN A 227 19.12 -2.74 7.65
CA GLN A 227 19.39 -3.47 6.42
C GLN A 227 20.88 -3.55 6.09
N HIS A 228 21.65 -2.49 6.35
CA HIS A 228 23.09 -2.47 6.12
C HIS A 228 23.86 -3.40 7.05
N TYR A 229 23.46 -3.49 8.33
CA TYR A 229 24.14 -4.31 9.33
C TYR A 229 23.70 -5.78 9.32
N PHE A 230 22.41 -6.05 9.09
CA PHE A 230 21.80 -7.36 9.32
C PHE A 230 20.99 -7.89 8.12
N GLY A 231 21.07 -7.22 6.97
CA GLY A 231 20.31 -7.59 5.77
C GLY A 231 18.80 -7.35 5.92
N GLN A 232 18.02 -7.93 5.00
CA GLN A 232 16.56 -7.74 4.98
C GLN A 232 15.87 -8.22 6.26
N GLU A 233 16.42 -9.24 6.92
CA GLU A 233 15.87 -9.73 8.18
C GLU A 233 15.89 -8.65 9.26
N GLY A 234 16.99 -7.90 9.40
CA GLY A 234 17.06 -6.79 10.34
C GLY A 234 16.16 -5.62 9.99
N GLN A 235 16.04 -5.31 8.69
CA GLN A 235 15.08 -4.30 8.23
C GLN A 235 13.66 -4.66 8.66
N PHE A 236 13.22 -5.89 8.38
CA PHE A 236 11.87 -6.35 8.74
C PHE A 236 11.67 -6.45 10.25
N ALA A 237 12.70 -6.85 11.00
CA ALA A 237 12.63 -6.91 12.46
C ALA A 237 12.30 -5.54 13.07
N ILE A 238 12.85 -4.45 12.50
CA ILE A 238 12.54 -3.07 12.92
C ILE A 238 11.19 -2.60 12.40
N THR A 239 10.94 -2.74 11.10
CA THR A 239 9.75 -2.12 10.48
C THR A 239 8.44 -2.81 10.85
N LEU A 240 8.48 -4.11 11.16
CA LEU A 240 7.28 -4.89 11.54
C LEU A 240 6.98 -4.89 13.04
N GLN A 241 7.87 -4.36 13.88
CA GLN A 241 7.73 -4.45 15.34
C GLN A 241 6.42 -3.81 15.85
N ASP A 242 6.06 -2.65 15.29
CA ASP A 242 4.81 -1.95 15.63
C ASP A 242 3.77 -2.00 14.51
N ASP A 243 3.95 -2.89 13.52
CA ASP A 243 2.97 -3.03 12.44
C ASP A 243 1.66 -3.63 13.01
N PRO A 244 0.52 -2.94 12.89
CA PRO A 244 -0.75 -3.41 13.46
C PRO A 244 -1.19 -4.76 12.90
N THR A 245 -0.88 -5.02 11.62
CA THR A 245 -1.26 -6.27 10.96
C THR A 245 -0.42 -7.43 11.48
N MET A 246 0.88 -7.22 11.72
CA MET A 246 1.79 -8.19 12.32
C MET A 246 1.37 -8.49 13.76
N GLN A 247 1.10 -7.46 14.56
CA GLN A 247 0.64 -7.62 15.94
C GLN A 247 -0.67 -8.41 16.00
N GLY A 248 -1.64 -8.08 15.15
CA GLY A 248 -2.90 -8.83 15.07
C GLY A 248 -2.71 -10.27 14.58
N ALA A 249 -1.78 -10.52 13.66
CA ALA A 249 -1.42 -11.88 13.24
C ALA A 249 -0.84 -12.69 14.41
N MET A 250 0.09 -12.10 15.17
CA MET A 250 0.71 -12.74 16.34
C MET A 250 -0.30 -13.03 17.45
N ASP A 251 -1.21 -12.10 17.73
CA ASP A 251 -2.30 -12.27 18.69
C ASP A 251 -3.24 -13.43 18.32
N ILE A 252 -3.57 -13.58 17.04
CA ILE A 252 -4.36 -14.72 16.55
C ILE A 252 -3.58 -16.03 16.67
N LEU A 253 -2.32 -16.07 16.25
CA LEU A 253 -1.48 -17.28 16.27
C LEU A 253 -1.16 -17.76 17.70
N SER A 254 -0.99 -16.82 18.63
CA SER A 254 -0.76 -17.12 20.05
C SER A 254 -2.03 -17.56 20.80
N THR A 255 -3.21 -17.45 20.17
CA THR A 255 -4.50 -17.84 20.74
C THR A 255 -5.16 -18.97 19.94
N PRO A 256 -4.79 -20.25 20.15
CA PRO A 256 -5.27 -21.38 19.34
C PRO A 256 -6.79 -21.47 19.22
N LYS A 257 -7.52 -21.18 20.31
CA LYS A 257 -8.98 -21.17 20.31
C LYS A 257 -9.53 -20.14 19.31
N ARG A 258 -8.99 -18.92 19.32
CA ARG A 258 -9.40 -17.84 18.41
C ARG A 258 -9.11 -18.21 16.96
N TYR A 259 -7.92 -18.74 16.68
CA TYR A 259 -7.56 -19.23 15.34
C TYR A 259 -8.59 -20.25 14.81
N HIS A 260 -8.92 -21.26 15.64
CA HIS A 260 -9.89 -22.28 15.27
C HIS A 260 -11.32 -21.74 15.15
N ASP A 261 -11.71 -20.78 15.98
CA ASP A 261 -13.04 -20.17 15.92
C ASP A 261 -13.22 -19.34 14.63
N ILE A 262 -12.16 -18.69 14.13
CA ILE A 262 -12.19 -17.98 12.83
C ILE A 262 -12.40 -18.96 11.66
N LEU A 263 -11.78 -20.14 11.72
CA LEU A 263 -11.90 -21.16 10.66
C LEU A 263 -13.19 -21.99 10.74
N ARG A 264 -13.99 -21.83 11.79
CA ARG A 264 -15.29 -22.51 11.90
C ARG A 264 -16.34 -21.75 11.11
N LYS A 265 -17.27 -22.49 10.51
CA LYS A 265 -18.52 -21.92 10.01
C LYS A 265 -19.24 -21.26 11.19
N SER A 266 -19.52 -19.96 11.09
CA SER A 266 -20.33 -19.25 12.07
C SER A 266 -21.67 -19.96 12.18
N SER A 267 -21.92 -20.58 13.33
CA SER A 267 -23.21 -21.17 13.67
C SER A 267 -24.15 -20.07 14.16
N LEU A 268 -24.45 -19.10 13.29
CA LEU A 268 -25.54 -18.16 13.53
C LEU A 268 -26.71 -18.60 12.66
N ARG A 269 -27.71 -19.17 13.33
CA ARG A 269 -29.09 -19.26 12.87
C ARG A 269 -29.75 -17.89 12.97
#